data_AF-A0A1I2PIT4-F1
#
_entry.id   AF-A0A1I2PIT4-F1
#
_cell.length_a   1.000
_cell.length_b   1.000
_cell.length_c   1.000
_cell.angle_alpha   90.00
_cell.angle_beta   90.00
_cell.angle_gamma   90.00
#
_symmetry.space_group_name_H-M   'P 1'
#
loop_
_entity.id
_entity.type
_entity.pdbx_description
1 polymer ?
#
loop_
_entity_poly.entity_id
_entity_poly.type
_entity_poly.pdbx_seq_one_letter_code
_entity_poly.pdbx_strand_id
1 'polypeptide(L)' 'MNKKEIQDQIAFLKADYIRIQGDLDKLEANGANVKNAEAQLARMEKELKDLKAQLAEANA' A
#
# COMPACT_ATOMS: atom_id res chain seq x y z
N MET A 1 14.61 11.63 0.52
CA MET A 1 13.29 12.25 0.26
C MET A 1 13.04 13.30 1.33
N ASN A 2 12.41 14.40 0.99
CA ASN A 2 11.91 15.36 1.96
C ASN A 2 10.58 14.87 2.55
N LYS A 3 10.18 15.46 3.69
CA LYS A 3 8.94 15.10 4.39
C LYS A 3 7.70 15.08 3.50
N LYS A 4 7.55 16.08 2.62
CA LYS A 4 6.40 16.21 1.72
C LYS A 4 6.36 15.05 0.71
N GLU A 5 7.50 14.72 0.11
CA GLU A 5 7.61 13.59 -0.83
C GLU A 5 7.23 12.26 -0.16
N ILE A 6 7.64 12.05 1.10
CA ILE A 6 7.28 10.84 1.86
C ILE A 6 5.77 10.79 2.10
N GLN A 7 5.17 11.91 2.51
CA GLN A 7 3.72 12.00 2.74
C GLN A 7 2.92 11.78 1.45
N ASP A 8 3.37 12.36 0.34
CA ASP A 8 2.77 12.19 -0.98
C ASP A 8 2.83 10.72 -1.40
N GLN A 9 3.99 10.06 -1.29
CA GLN A 9 4.13 8.63 -1.61
C GLN A 9 3.24 7.75 -0.72
N ILE A 10 3.16 8.01 0.58
CA ILE A 10 2.24 7.28 1.48
C ILE A 10 0.80 7.45 1.01
N ALA A 11 0.40 8.66 0.59
CA ALA A 11 -0.96 8.92 0.12
C ALA A 11 -1.28 8.15 -1.18
N PHE A 12 -0.35 8.17 -2.15
CA PHE A 12 -0.48 7.40 -3.39
C PHE A 12 -0.57 5.90 -3.11
N LEU A 13 0.34 5.37 -2.30
CA LEU A 13 0.39 3.95 -1.98
C LEU A 13 -0.87 3.47 -1.26
N LYS A 14 -1.46 4.30 -0.39
CA LYS A 14 -2.77 4.02 0.24
C LYS A 14 -3.92 4.02 -0.77
N ALA A 15 -3.93 4.95 -1.72
CA ALA A 15 -4.97 5.00 -2.73
C ALA A 15 -4.95 3.75 -3.61
N ASP A 16 -3.77 3.32 -4.04
CA ASP A 16 -3.60 2.07 -4.78
C ASP A 16 -3.95 0.84 -3.95
N TYR A 17 -3.59 0.83 -2.66
CA TYR A 17 -3.92 -0.26 -1.74
C TYR A 17 -5.44 -0.47 -1.67
N ILE A 18 -6.21 0.61 -1.48
CA ILE A 18 -7.68 0.57 -1.42
C ILE A 18 -8.26 0.05 -2.74
N ARG A 19 -7.73 0.51 -3.88
CA ARG A 19 -8.19 0.04 -5.19
C ARG A 19 -7.95 -1.47 -5.36
N ILE A 20 -6.76 -1.94 -5.06
CA ILE A 20 -6.39 -3.36 -5.20
C ILE A 20 -7.19 -4.23 -4.24
N GLN A 21 -7.45 -3.75 -3.01
CA GLN A 21 -8.32 -4.44 -2.08
C GLN A 21 -9.76 -4.56 -2.60
N GLY A 22 -10.31 -3.50 -3.20
CA GLY A 22 -11.63 -3.57 -3.83
C GLY A 22 -11.68 -4.49 -5.06
N ASP A 23 -10.58 -4.60 -5.81
CA ASP A 23 -10.46 -5.56 -6.91
C ASP A 23 -10.31 -7.01 -6.39
N LEU A 24 -9.57 -7.19 -5.29
CA LEU A 24 -9.43 -8.46 -4.57
C LEU A 24 -10.80 -8.98 -4.11
N ASP A 25 -11.60 -8.16 -3.44
CA ASP A 25 -12.94 -8.54 -2.95
C ASP A 25 -13.84 -9.04 -4.11
N LYS A 26 -13.75 -8.39 -5.28
CA LYS A 26 -14.47 -8.82 -6.48
C LYS A 26 -13.94 -10.14 -7.03
N LEU A 27 -12.62 -10.34 -7.03
CA LEU A 27 -12.01 -11.60 -7.48
C LEU A 27 -12.44 -12.75 -6.57
N GLU A 28 -12.42 -12.56 -5.26
CA GLU A 28 -12.90 -13.56 -4.28
C GLU A 28 -14.38 -13.87 -4.50
N ALA A 29 -15.23 -12.86 -4.66
CA ALA A 29 -16.67 -13.04 -4.88
C ALA A 29 -16.98 -13.85 -6.15
N ASN A 30 -16.11 -13.77 -7.16
CA ASN A 30 -16.24 -14.53 -8.40
C ASN A 30 -15.49 -15.88 -8.38
N GLY A 31 -14.92 -16.28 -7.24
CA GLY A 31 -14.15 -17.52 -7.09
C GLY A 31 -12.84 -17.54 -7.88
N ALA A 32 -12.32 -16.37 -8.25
CA ALA A 32 -11.07 -16.24 -8.98
C ALA A 32 -9.85 -16.38 -8.05
N ASN A 33 -8.69 -16.67 -8.62
CA ASN A 33 -7.44 -16.78 -7.86
C ASN A 33 -6.95 -15.39 -7.41
N VAL A 34 -6.73 -15.26 -6.11
CA VAL A 34 -6.37 -13.99 -5.47
C VAL A 34 -4.92 -13.86 -5.01
N LYS A 35 -4.14 -14.94 -5.07
CA LYS A 35 -2.78 -15.00 -4.49
C LYS A 35 -1.86 -13.86 -4.95
N ASN A 36 -1.99 -13.44 -6.20
CA ASN A 36 -1.18 -12.35 -6.76
C ASN A 36 -1.57 -11.00 -6.16
N ALA A 37 -2.87 -10.74 -5.99
CA ALA A 37 -3.37 -9.52 -5.37
C ALA A 37 -3.01 -9.46 -3.88
N GLU A 38 -3.16 -10.57 -3.14
CA GLU A 38 -2.72 -10.67 -1.74
C GLU A 38 -1.21 -10.43 -1.60
N ALA A 39 -0.39 -11.05 -2.47
CA ALA A 39 1.06 -10.84 -2.45
C ALA A 39 1.44 -9.38 -2.79
N GLN A 40 0.66 -8.72 -3.65
CA GLN A 40 0.86 -7.30 -3.94
C GLN A 40 0.51 -6.43 -2.72
N LEU A 41 -0.63 -6.66 -2.07
CA LEU A 41 -1.02 -5.93 -0.86
C LEU A 41 0.02 -6.09 0.24
N ALA A 42 0.53 -7.30 0.49
CA ALA A 42 1.57 -7.55 1.48
C ALA A 42 2.87 -6.79 1.20
N ARG A 43 3.25 -6.62 -0.07
CA ARG A 43 4.40 -5.78 -0.45
C ARG A 43 4.14 -4.31 -0.16
N MET A 44 2.94 -3.82 -0.47
CA MET A 44 2.54 -2.44 -0.21
C MET A 44 2.50 -2.13 1.29
N GLU A 45 2.07 -3.07 2.12
CA GLU A 45 2.09 -2.91 3.59
C GLU A 45 3.52 -2.75 4.12
N LYS A 46 4.46 -3.55 3.60
CA LYS A 46 5.87 -3.41 3.94
C LYS A 46 6.42 -2.04 3.54
N GLU A 47 6.14 -1.62 2.31
CA GLU A 47 6.58 -0.31 1.81
C GLU A 47 5.95 0.85 2.61
N LEU A 48 4.66 0.76 2.96
CA LEU A 48 4.00 1.72 3.85
C LEU A 48 4.67 1.81 5.22
N LYS A 49 5.09 0.69 5.78
CA LYS A 49 5.80 0.65 7.06
C LYS A 49 7.15 1.35 6.95
N ASP A 50 7.90 1.07 5.88
CA ASP A 50 9.22 1.66 5.65
C ASP A 50 9.11 3.18 5.43
N LEU A 51 8.14 3.65 4.63
CA LEU A 51 7.88 5.08 4.43
C LEU A 51 7.46 5.79 5.72
N LYS A 52 6.65 5.14 6.58
CA LYS A 52 6.29 5.71 7.89
C LYS A 52 7.49 5.84 8.82
N ALA A 53 8.42 4.89 8.79
CA ALA A 53 9.66 4.98 9.56
C ALA A 53 10.51 6.17 9.08
N GLN A 54 10.70 6.29 7.76
CA GLN A 54 11.41 7.44 7.17
C GLN A 54 10.72 8.78 7.50
N LEU A 55 9.39 8.81 7.50
CA LEU A 55 8.64 10.00 7.89
C LEU A 55 8.86 10.37 9.36
N ALA A 56 8.93 9.37 10.24
CA ALA A 56 9.22 9.61 11.66
C ALA A 56 10.63 10.16 11.86
N GLU A 57 11.63 9.61 11.17
CA GLU A 57 13.01 10.09 11.18
C GLU A 57 13.12 11.52 10.63
N ALA A 58 12.38 11.85 9.57
CA ALA A 58 12.36 13.20 9.00
C ALA A 58 11.59 14.23 9.85
N ASN A 59 10.88 13.78 10.91
CA ASN A 59 10.17 14.64 11.87
C ASN A 59 10.90 14.78 13.21
N ALA A 60 11.96 14.01 13.44
CA ALA A 60 12.82 14.08 14.62
C ALA A 60 13.85 15.21 14.48
#